data_AF-A0A1Z1B2K3-F1
#
_entry.id   AF-A0A1Z1B2K3-F1
#
_cell.length_a   1.000
_cell.length_b   1.000
_cell.length_c   1.000
_cell.angle_alpha   90.00
_cell.angle_beta   90.00
_cell.angle_gamma   90.00
#
_symmetry.space_group_name_H-M   'P 1'
#
loop_
_entity.id
_entity.type
_entity.pdbx_description
1 polymer ?
#
loop_
_entity_poly.entity_id
_entity_poly.type
_entity_poly.pdbx_seq_one_letter_code
_entity_poly.pdbx_strand_id
1 'polypeptide(L)'
;HYQPGHGYTSMGETKEADGRFFNSGNKFSKDRFLPVGPMHVETEQLIDITGSKMRLIHDHTAYPEPHDAIIVRADVVKTRQVSDMNDFPNAVKSASDSRIERNGKKVNVYMTS
;
A
#
# COMPACT_ATOMS: atom_id res chain seq x y z
N HIS A 1 -18.29 -7.19 4.06
CA HIS A 1 -19.01 -7.18 5.33
C HIS A 1 -18.26 -6.26 6.27
N TYR A 2 -18.79 -5.08 6.60
CA TYR A 2 -20.10 -4.52 6.25
C TYR A 2 -19.97 -3.08 5.75
N GLN A 3 -21.04 -2.58 5.13
CA GLN A 3 -21.11 -1.23 4.58
C GLN A 3 -19.99 -1.02 3.54
N PRO A 4 -20.10 -1.65 2.36
CA PRO A 4 -19.13 -1.46 1.30
C PRO A 4 -19.06 0.02 0.89
N GLY A 5 -17.83 0.51 0.70
CA GLY A 5 -17.50 1.76 0.02
C GLY A 5 -17.18 1.47 -1.45
N HIS A 6 -15.97 1.84 -1.89
CA HIS A 6 -15.50 1.48 -3.23
C HIS A 6 -15.18 -0.02 -3.35
N GLY A 7 -15.22 -0.50 -4.58
CA GLY A 7 -14.73 -1.82 -4.94
C GLY A 7 -13.95 -1.75 -6.25
N TYR A 8 -12.94 -2.59 -6.36
CA TYR A 8 -11.95 -2.51 -7.42
C TYR A 8 -11.60 -3.90 -7.94
N THR A 9 -11.38 -4.02 -9.25
CA THR A 9 -11.10 -5.31 -9.92
C THR A 9 -9.65 -5.40 -10.39
N SER A 10 -9.14 -6.61 -10.53
CA SER A 10 -7.81 -6.86 -11.10
C SER A 10 -7.69 -6.29 -12.51
N MET A 11 -6.72 -5.39 -12.70
CA MET A 11 -6.51 -4.58 -13.92
C MET A 11 -7.73 -3.76 -14.36
N GLY A 12 -8.70 -3.54 -13.46
CA GLY A 12 -10.05 -3.06 -13.79
C GLY A 12 -10.15 -1.68 -14.42
N GLU A 13 -9.22 -0.79 -14.09
CA GLU A 13 -9.16 0.58 -14.63
C GLU A 13 -8.26 0.67 -15.87
N THR A 14 -8.00 -0.46 -16.52
CA THR A 14 -7.16 -0.55 -17.72
C THR A 14 -7.92 -1.24 -18.86
N LYS A 15 -7.35 -1.22 -20.07
CA LYS A 15 -7.86 -2.01 -21.20
C LYS A 15 -7.62 -3.53 -21.04
N GLU A 16 -6.89 -3.93 -20.00
CA GLU A 16 -6.49 -5.31 -19.74
C GLU A 16 -7.21 -5.90 -18.52
N ALA A 17 -8.41 -5.41 -18.20
CA ALA A 17 -9.26 -5.96 -17.13
C ALA A 17 -9.45 -7.47 -17.34
N ASP A 18 -9.07 -8.27 -16.35
CA ASP A 18 -8.91 -9.73 -16.52
C ASP A 18 -10.09 -10.55 -15.96
N GLY A 19 -11.01 -9.91 -15.22
CA GLY A 19 -12.20 -10.56 -14.67
C GLY A 19 -11.89 -11.65 -13.64
N ARG A 20 -10.75 -11.58 -12.94
CA ARG A 20 -10.35 -12.62 -11.97
C ARG A 20 -10.76 -12.32 -10.54
N PHE A 21 -10.47 -11.11 -10.08
CA PHE A 21 -10.70 -10.73 -8.69
C PHE A 21 -11.45 -9.40 -8.59
N PHE A 22 -12.32 -9.31 -7.60
CA PHE A 22 -12.94 -8.09 -7.12
C PHE A 22 -12.62 -7.95 -5.63
N ASN A 23 -12.20 -6.77 -5.20
CA ASN A 23 -12.05 -6.46 -3.79
C ASN A 23 -13.08 -5.40 -3.39
N SER A 24 -13.78 -5.63 -2.28
CA SER A 24 -14.75 -4.70 -1.71
C SER A 24 -14.19 -4.08 -0.44
N GLY A 25 -13.94 -2.77 -0.44
CA GLY A 25 -13.50 -2.03 0.73
C GLY A 25 -14.67 -1.68 1.65
N ASN A 26 -14.81 -2.37 2.78
CA ASN A 26 -15.94 -2.23 3.70
C ASN A 26 -15.59 -1.39 4.93
N LYS A 27 -16.50 -0.48 5.29
CA LYS A 27 -16.25 0.57 6.31
C LYS A 27 -16.48 0.15 7.75
N PHE A 28 -17.11 -1.00 8.00
CA PHE A 28 -17.27 -1.51 9.36
C PHE A 28 -17.02 -3.02 9.42
N SER A 29 -16.00 -3.43 10.18
CA SER A 29 -15.67 -4.85 10.34
C SER A 29 -16.54 -5.58 11.37
N LYS A 30 -17.11 -4.91 12.36
CA LYS A 30 -17.98 -5.51 13.39
C LYS A 30 -17.37 -6.79 13.98
N ASP A 31 -18.01 -7.93 13.75
CA ASP A 31 -17.71 -9.25 14.31
C ASP A 31 -16.83 -10.12 13.39
N ARG A 32 -16.27 -9.56 12.30
CA ARG A 32 -15.45 -10.32 11.35
C ARG A 32 -14.07 -10.72 11.91
N PHE A 33 -13.59 -10.01 12.93
CA PHE A 33 -12.26 -10.22 13.52
C PHE A 33 -12.33 -10.27 15.05
N LEU A 34 -11.24 -10.70 15.69
CA LEU A 34 -11.11 -10.63 17.15
C LEU A 34 -11.24 -9.16 17.62
N PRO A 35 -11.93 -8.90 18.74
CA PRO A 35 -12.12 -7.53 19.23
C PRO A 35 -10.79 -6.93 19.71
N VAL A 36 -10.48 -5.71 19.29
CA VAL A 36 -9.22 -4.99 19.58
C VAL A 36 -9.41 -3.67 20.33
N GLY A 37 -10.59 -3.47 20.91
CA GLY A 37 -10.97 -2.24 21.63
C GLY A 37 -11.98 -1.40 20.86
N PRO A 38 -12.18 -0.12 21.25
CA PRO A 38 -13.23 0.71 20.68
C PRO A 38 -13.03 1.05 19.19
N MET A 39 -11.78 1.20 18.75
CA MET A 39 -11.42 1.46 17.36
C MET A 39 -11.21 0.12 16.65
N HIS A 40 -12.10 -0.18 15.71
CA HIS A 40 -12.01 -1.37 14.87
C HIS A 40 -11.32 -1.01 13.55
N VAL A 41 -10.72 -2.01 12.91
CA VAL A 41 -10.21 -1.92 11.53
C VAL A 41 -11.35 -2.02 10.52
N GLU A 42 -11.11 -1.63 9.27
CA GLU A 42 -11.98 -1.91 8.13
C GLU A 42 -11.81 -3.37 7.66
N THR A 43 -12.72 -3.81 6.77
CA THR A 43 -12.64 -5.14 6.13
C THR A 43 -12.51 -4.98 4.62
N GLU A 44 -11.38 -5.39 4.07
CA GLU A 44 -11.24 -5.60 2.63
C GLU A 44 -11.59 -7.06 2.32
N GLN A 45 -12.46 -7.26 1.33
CA GLN A 45 -13.00 -8.57 0.99
C GLN A 45 -12.63 -8.96 -0.42
N LEU A 46 -11.75 -9.97 -0.54
CA LEU A 46 -11.39 -10.53 -1.84
C LEU A 46 -12.44 -11.53 -2.29
N ILE A 47 -12.95 -11.30 -3.49
CA ILE A 47 -14.03 -12.06 -4.13
C ILE A 47 -13.49 -12.59 -5.46
N ASP A 48 -13.57 -13.91 -5.64
CA ASP A 48 -13.32 -14.59 -6.91
C ASP A 48 -14.53 -14.35 -7.83
N ILE A 49 -14.25 -13.77 -9.00
CA ILE A 49 -15.23 -13.43 -10.03
C ILE A 49 -14.97 -14.17 -11.36
N THR A 50 -14.13 -15.21 -11.36
CA THR A 50 -13.80 -16.00 -12.56
C THR A 50 -14.96 -16.84 -13.10
N GLY A 51 -15.93 -17.17 -12.24
CA GLY A 51 -17.08 -17.99 -12.58
C GLY A 51 -18.38 -17.18 -12.74
N SER A 52 -19.47 -17.88 -13.06
CA SER A 52 -20.80 -17.27 -13.19
C SER A 52 -21.41 -16.77 -11.87
N LYS A 53 -20.81 -17.12 -10.73
CA LYS A 53 -21.22 -16.66 -9.40
C LYS A 53 -20.00 -16.16 -8.64
N MET A 54 -20.11 -14.96 -8.09
CA MET A 54 -19.10 -14.39 -7.20
C MET A 54 -18.94 -15.25 -5.94
N ARG A 55 -17.70 -15.46 -5.49
CA ARG A 55 -17.38 -16.21 -4.28
C ARG A 55 -16.46 -15.39 -3.39
N LEU A 56 -16.91 -15.08 -2.17
CA LEU A 56 -16.02 -14.52 -1.15
C LEU A 56 -14.96 -15.56 -0.79
N ILE A 57 -13.69 -15.21 -0.94
CA ILE A 57 -12.56 -16.13 -0.68
C ILE A 57 -11.67 -15.66 0.48
N HIS A 58 -11.71 -14.38 0.84
CA HIS A 58 -10.92 -13.86 1.96
C HIS A 58 -11.50 -12.57 2.55
N ASP A 59 -11.42 -12.45 3.87
CA ASP A 59 -11.55 -11.19 4.60
C ASP A 59 -10.18 -10.83 5.16
N HIS A 60 -9.71 -9.60 4.93
CA HIS A 60 -8.52 -9.09 5.60
C HIS A 60 -8.76 -7.75 6.27
N THR A 61 -8.01 -7.50 7.34
CA THR A 61 -8.02 -6.23 8.06
C THR A 61 -7.39 -5.13 7.20
N ALA A 62 -7.92 -3.93 7.29
CA ALA A 62 -7.32 -2.74 6.68
C ALA A 62 -7.39 -1.53 7.63
N TYR A 63 -6.37 -0.66 7.60
CA TYR A 63 -6.26 0.51 8.48
C TYR A 63 -5.55 1.66 7.74
N PRO A 64 -5.90 2.95 7.97
CA PRO A 64 -6.93 3.44 8.90
C PRO A 64 -8.34 3.54 8.33
N GLU A 65 -8.49 3.52 7.01
CA GLU A 65 -9.74 3.37 6.25
C GLU A 65 -9.36 3.57 4.77
N PRO A 66 -8.87 2.54 4.05
CA PRO A 66 -8.60 2.71 2.62
C PRO A 66 -9.88 3.15 1.90
N HIS A 67 -9.76 4.22 1.12
CA HIS A 67 -10.88 4.76 0.35
C HIS A 67 -11.00 4.06 -1.00
N ASP A 68 -9.87 3.82 -1.66
CA ASP A 68 -9.80 3.28 -3.00
C ASP A 68 -8.48 2.57 -3.25
N ALA A 69 -8.42 1.74 -4.30
CA ALA A 69 -7.21 1.07 -4.72
C ALA A 69 -7.27 0.61 -6.19
N ILE A 70 -6.10 0.32 -6.74
CA ILE A 70 -5.95 -0.37 -8.02
C ILE A 70 -5.20 -1.69 -7.80
N ILE A 71 -5.53 -2.69 -8.61
CA ILE A 71 -4.83 -3.98 -8.62
C ILE A 71 -4.14 -4.12 -9.97
N VAL A 72 -2.81 -4.19 -9.96
CA VAL A 72 -1.99 -4.34 -11.16
C VAL A 72 -1.23 -5.66 -11.15
N ARG A 73 -1.00 -6.25 -12.33
CA ARG A 73 -0.18 -7.46 -12.45
C ARG A 73 1.26 -7.16 -12.06
N ALA A 74 1.94 -8.15 -11.48
CA ALA A 74 3.32 -8.01 -11.07
C ALA A 74 4.29 -7.72 -12.25
N ASP A 75 3.96 -8.20 -13.45
CA ASP A 75 4.80 -8.02 -14.65
C ASP A 75 4.79 -6.58 -15.21
N VAL A 76 3.82 -5.75 -14.81
CA VAL A 76 3.76 -4.33 -15.25
C VAL A 76 4.54 -3.38 -14.34
N VAL A 77 4.92 -3.82 -13.13
CA VAL A 77 5.67 -3.00 -12.16
C VAL A 77 7.07 -3.56 -11.97
N LYS A 78 8.08 -2.75 -12.32
CA LYS A 78 9.49 -3.07 -12.05
C LYS A 78 10.04 -2.13 -10.98
N THR A 79 10.38 -2.69 -9.82
CA THR A 79 10.97 -1.96 -8.70
C THR A 79 12.50 -2.00 -8.73
N ARG A 80 13.14 -1.06 -8.03
CA ARG A 80 14.59 -1.10 -7.75
C ARG A 80 14.81 -1.82 -6.42
N GLN A 81 15.78 -2.73 -6.37
CA GLN A 81 16.15 -3.40 -5.11
C GLN A 81 16.99 -2.50 -4.19
N VAL A 82 17.82 -1.65 -4.79
CA VAL A 82 18.70 -0.71 -4.09
C VAL A 82 18.42 0.68 -4.67
N SER A 83 18.30 1.67 -3.79
CA SER A 83 18.14 3.07 -4.21
C SER A 83 19.41 3.57 -4.90
N ASP A 84 19.26 4.49 -5.85
CA ASP A 84 20.41 5.19 -6.41
C ASP A 84 20.72 6.38 -5.50
N MET A 85 21.91 6.40 -4.91
CA MET A 85 22.34 7.52 -4.07
C MET A 85 22.40 8.84 -4.85
N ASN A 86 22.51 8.80 -6.18
CA ASN A 86 22.45 9.98 -7.03
C ASN A 86 21.06 10.65 -7.04
N ASP A 87 19.99 9.95 -6.63
CA ASP A 87 18.65 10.51 -6.51
C ASP A 87 18.55 11.54 -5.35
N PHE A 88 19.54 11.57 -4.45
CA PHE A 88 19.57 12.47 -3.30
C PHE A 88 20.68 13.53 -3.45
N PRO A 89 20.33 14.84 -3.56
CA PRO A 89 21.32 15.91 -3.74
C PRO A 89 22.37 16.05 -2.62
N ASN A 90 22.07 15.50 -1.44
CA ASN A 90 22.91 15.57 -0.24
C ASN A 90 23.60 14.24 0.10
N ALA A 91 23.69 13.32 -0.86
CA ALA A 91 24.21 11.98 -0.60
C ALA A 91 25.66 11.98 -0.10
N VAL A 92 25.91 11.18 0.94
CA VAL A 92 27.23 10.92 1.52
C VAL A 92 27.66 9.52 1.09
N LYS A 93 28.47 9.43 0.04
CA LYS A 93 28.78 8.16 -0.64
C LYS A 93 29.90 7.37 0.03
N SER A 94 30.70 8.04 0.86
CA SER A 94 31.82 7.44 1.57
C SER A 94 31.98 8.07 2.95
N ALA A 95 32.69 7.38 3.85
CA ALA A 95 33.01 7.92 5.18
C ALA A 95 33.77 9.26 5.09
N SER A 96 34.61 9.44 4.06
CA SER A 96 35.31 10.70 3.79
C SER A 96 34.41 11.87 3.41
N ASP A 97 33.20 11.62 2.93
CA ASP A 97 32.24 12.68 2.58
C ASP A 97 31.43 13.18 3.81
N SER A 98 31.57 12.49 4.95
CA SER A 98 30.89 12.84 6.20
C SER A 98 31.46 14.13 6.78
N ARG A 99 30.59 15.06 7.15
CA ARG A 99 30.99 16.40 7.59
C ARG A 99 29.93 17.11 8.40
N ILE A 100 30.35 18.18 9.08
CA ILE A 100 29.48 19.10 9.80
C ILE A 100 29.63 20.49 9.17
N GLU A 101 28.54 21.07 8.70
CA GLU A 101 28.48 22.44 8.20
C GLU A 101 27.73 23.32 9.20
N ARG A 102 28.29 24.48 9.56
CA ARG A 102 27.69 25.42 10.52
C ARG A 102 27.40 26.76 9.84
N ASN A 103 26.15 27.22 9.91
CA ASN A 103 25.71 28.53 9.43
C ASN A 103 24.93 29.25 10.53
N GLY A 104 25.62 30.07 11.31
CA GLY A 104 25.08 30.74 12.50
C GLY A 104 24.56 29.71 13.52
N LYS A 105 23.26 29.75 13.80
CA LYS A 105 22.58 28.82 14.73
C LYS A 105 22.13 27.50 14.06
N LYS A 106 22.34 27.33 12.75
CA LYS A 106 22.00 26.10 12.02
C LYS A 106 23.24 25.21 11.87
N VAL A 107 23.05 23.91 12.08
CA VAL A 107 24.08 22.88 11.90
C VAL A 107 23.50 21.80 11.00
N ASN A 108 24.16 21.55 9.86
CA ASN A 108 23.85 20.42 8.98
C ASN A 108 24.87 19.31 9.23
N VAL A 109 24.40 18.09 9.48
CA VAL A 109 25.25 16.92 9.71
C VAL A 109 25.05 15.95 8.55
N TYR A 110 26.15 15.62 7.88
CA TYR A 110 26.21 14.71 6.75
C TYR A 110 26.96 13.45 7.22
N MET A 111 26.31 12.29 7.16
CA MET A 111 26.84 11.04 7.69
C MET A 111 26.45 9.85 6.80
N THR A 112 27.27 8.81 6.80
CA THR A 112 26.98 7.50 6.18
C THR A 112 26.99 6.40 7.25
N SER A 113 26.34 5.27 7.00
CA SER A 113 26.16 4.14 7.95
C SER A 113 26.45 2.80 7.33
#